data_AF-A0A6P6UAT0-F1
#
_entry.id   AF-A0A6P6UAT0-F1
#
_cell.length_a   1.000
_cell.length_b   1.000
_cell.length_c   1.000
_cell.angle_alpha   90.00
_cell.angle_beta   90.00
_cell.angle_gamma   90.00
#
_symmetry.space_group_name_H-M   'P 1'
#
loop_
_entity.id
_entity.type
_entity.pdbx_description
1 polymer ?
#
loop_
_entity_poly.entity_id
_entity_poly.type
_entity_poly.pdbx_seq_one_letter_code
_entity_poly.pdbx_strand_id
1 'polypeptide(L)'
;MCHVAFGIAEAYWEYRLKPWDMAAGVLIVEEAGGAVSCMDGGKFSVFDRSVLVSNGVLHAKLLERIGPATERLKNKGIDFSLWYKPENYRTDI
;
A
#
# COMPACT_ATOMS: atom_id res chain seq x y z
N MET A 1 9.20 -1.13 5.58
CA MET A 1 8.50 0.14 5.89
C MET A 1 9.31 1.04 6.82
N CYS A 2 9.77 0.59 8.00
CA CYS A 2 10.56 1.46 8.90
C CYS A 2 11.86 1.99 8.27
N HIS A 3 12.54 1.21 7.41
CA HIS A 3 13.67 1.71 6.62
C HIS A 3 13.29 2.83 5.64
N VAL A 4 12.04 2.87 5.16
CA VAL A 4 11.53 3.97 4.34
C VAL A 4 11.33 5.21 5.18
N ALA A 5 10.67 5.07 6.34
CA ALA A 5 10.48 6.17 7.29
C ALA A 5 11.81 6.76 7.79
N PHE A 6 12.84 5.93 7.98
CA PHE A 6 14.17 6.37 8.40
C PHE A 6 15.04 6.92 7.25
N GLY A 7 14.57 6.84 6.00
CA GLY A 7 15.31 7.32 4.83
C GLY A 7 16.45 6.41 4.34
N ILE A 8 16.48 5.14 4.74
CA ILE A 8 17.45 4.14 4.25
C ILE A 8 17.05 3.59 2.89
N ALA A 9 15.74 3.42 2.68
CA ALA A 9 15.17 2.94 1.42
C ALA A 9 14.13 3.95 0.92
N GLU A 10 13.97 4.07 -0.38
CA GLU A 10 13.06 5.07 -0.95
C GLU A 10 11.61 4.57 -1.02
N ALA A 11 11.41 3.26 -1.10
CA ALA A 11 10.10 2.65 -1.24
C ALA A 11 10.06 1.18 -0.81
N TYR A 12 8.85 0.68 -0.59
CA TYR A 12 8.53 -0.73 -0.35
C TYR A 12 7.14 -1.02 -0.90
N TRP A 13 6.96 -2.12 -1.62
CA TRP A 13 5.66 -2.57 -2.09
C TRP A 13 5.57 -4.08 -2.05
N GLU A 14 4.41 -4.62 -1.67
CA GLU A 14 4.16 -6.06 -1.64
C GLU A 14 2.68 -6.41 -1.82
N TYR A 15 2.43 -7.61 -2.35
CA TYR A 15 1.09 -8.16 -2.53
C TYR A 15 0.73 -9.15 -1.42
N ARG A 16 -0.56 -9.26 -1.12
CA ARG A 16 -1.19 -10.29 -0.26
C ARG A 16 -0.65 -10.33 1.17
N LEU A 17 -0.09 -9.23 1.66
CA LEU A 17 0.23 -9.04 3.08
C LEU A 17 -1.04 -9.01 3.92
N LYS A 18 -0.96 -9.48 5.16
CA LYS A 18 -2.07 -9.43 6.12
C LYS A 18 -2.06 -8.10 6.86
N PRO A 19 -3.18 -7.69 7.48
CA PRO A 19 -3.27 -6.42 8.20
C PRO A 19 -2.13 -6.21 9.21
N TRP A 20 -1.74 -7.25 9.96
CA TRP A 20 -0.67 -7.19 10.95
C TRP A 20 0.74 -7.01 10.36
N ASP A 21 0.95 -7.35 9.08
CA ASP A 21 2.24 -7.16 8.41
C ASP A 21 2.45 -5.68 7.99
N MET A 22 1.36 -4.90 7.88
CA MET A 22 1.38 -3.55 7.32
C MET A 22 0.99 -2.47 8.33
N ALA A 23 0.05 -2.76 9.24
CA ALA A 23 -0.61 -1.76 10.09
C ALA A 23 0.36 -0.80 10.78
N ALA A 24 1.34 -1.35 11.51
CA ALA A 24 2.32 -0.56 12.22
C ALA A 24 3.27 0.18 11.26
N GLY A 25 3.72 -0.49 10.20
CA GLY A 25 4.67 0.08 9.26
C GLY A 25 4.11 1.24 8.45
N VAL A 26 2.83 1.16 8.06
CA VAL A 26 2.14 2.23 7.32
C VAL A 26 2.02 3.48 8.17
N LEU A 27 1.53 3.36 9.40
CA LEU A 27 1.41 4.50 10.32
C LEU A 27 2.77 5.19 10.53
N ILE A 28 3.83 4.40 10.72
CA ILE A 28 5.19 4.94 10.90
C ILE A 28 5.65 5.72 9.65
N VAL A 29 5.34 5.24 8.44
CA VAL A 29 5.72 5.95 7.20
C VAL A 29 4.91 7.22 7.01
N GLU A 30 3.61 7.19 7.29
CA GLU A 30 2.72 8.36 7.18
C GLU A 30 3.16 9.48 8.15
N GLU A 31 3.42 9.14 9.41
CA GLU A 31 3.91 10.11 10.42
C GLU A 31 5.31 10.65 10.10
N ALA A 32 6.12 9.90 9.37
CA ALA A 32 7.41 10.35 8.86
C ALA A 32 7.29 11.25 7.60
N GLY A 33 6.07 11.52 7.12
CA GLY A 33 5.80 12.33 5.92
C GLY A 33 5.93 11.57 4.61
N GLY A 34 5.96 10.24 4.64
CA GLY A 34 5.92 9.39 3.46
C GLY A 34 4.52 9.32 2.82
N ALA A 35 4.44 8.62 1.69
CA ALA A 35 3.19 8.41 0.96
C ALA A 35 2.82 6.92 0.93
N VAL A 36 1.53 6.63 1.05
CA VAL A 36 0.99 5.27 1.09
C VAL A 36 -0.22 5.15 0.14
N SER A 37 -0.26 4.07 -0.62
CA SER A 37 -1.38 3.72 -1.49
C SER A 37 -1.44 2.21 -1.75
N CYS A 38 -2.50 1.76 -2.42
CA CYS A 38 -2.52 0.45 -3.08
C CYS A 38 -1.65 0.48 -4.34
N MET A 39 -1.22 -0.69 -4.84
CA MET A 39 -0.32 -0.75 -6.01
C MET A 39 -0.98 -0.36 -7.35
N ASP A 40 -2.27 -0.07 -7.34
CA ASP A 40 -3.05 0.52 -8.43
C ASP A 40 -3.25 2.04 -8.27
N GLY A 41 -2.71 2.63 -7.20
CA GLY A 41 -2.90 4.04 -6.85
C GLY A 41 -4.18 4.32 -6.05
N GLY A 42 -4.96 3.30 -5.71
CA GLY A 42 -6.11 3.43 -4.83
C GLY A 42 -5.73 3.86 -3.42
N LYS A 43 -6.68 4.46 -2.69
CA LYS A 43 -6.49 4.75 -1.26
C LYS A 43 -6.25 3.44 -0.50
N PHE A 44 -5.24 3.44 0.35
CA PHE A 44 -4.90 2.29 1.16
C PHE A 44 -5.83 2.17 2.38
N SER A 45 -6.24 0.95 2.68
CA SER A 45 -6.76 0.49 3.95
C SER A 45 -5.90 -0.66 4.47
N VAL A 46 -5.81 -0.82 5.78
CA VAL A 46 -5.10 -1.95 6.40
C VAL A 46 -5.65 -3.33 5.98
N PHE A 47 -6.88 -3.37 5.46
CA PHE A 47 -7.49 -4.59 4.93
C PHE A 47 -7.18 -4.84 3.45
N ASP A 48 -6.53 -3.92 2.75
CA ASP A 48 -6.16 -4.13 1.35
C ASP A 48 -5.13 -5.25 1.19
N ARG A 49 -5.10 -5.80 -0.02
CA ARG A 49 -4.15 -6.88 -0.40
C ARG A 49 -2.94 -6.37 -1.16
N SER A 50 -2.75 -5.07 -1.20
CA SER A 50 -1.57 -4.47 -1.78
C SER A 50 -1.22 -3.22 -1.02
N VAL A 51 0.07 -2.97 -0.89
CA VAL A 51 0.58 -1.72 -0.33
C VAL A 51 1.76 -1.27 -1.17
N LEU A 52 1.83 0.03 -1.39
CA LEU A 52 2.98 0.76 -1.85
C LEU A 52 3.22 1.87 -0.83
N VAL A 53 4.41 1.88 -0.25
CA VAL A 53 4.89 2.99 0.58
C VAL A 53 6.13 3.60 -0.05
N SER A 54 6.31 4.91 0.06
CA SER A 54 7.54 5.58 -0.37
C SER A 54 7.82 6.86 0.42
N ASN A 55 8.97 7.46 0.17
CA ASN A 55 9.36 8.79 0.67
C ASN A 55 8.53 9.97 0.12
N GLY A 56 7.40 9.71 -0.54
CA GLY A 56 6.55 10.73 -1.18
C GLY A 56 7.06 11.21 -2.54
N VAL A 57 8.34 11.57 -2.64
CA VAL A 57 8.94 12.15 -3.86
C VAL A 57 8.85 11.21 -5.07
N LEU A 58 9.06 9.91 -4.86
CA LEU A 58 9.07 8.91 -5.93
C LEU A 58 7.72 8.19 -6.12
N HIS A 59 6.70 8.50 -5.31
CA HIS A 59 5.46 7.71 -5.27
C HIS A 59 4.75 7.64 -6.64
N ALA A 60 4.56 8.79 -7.30
CA ALA A 60 3.90 8.87 -8.60
C ALA A 60 4.66 8.08 -9.68
N LYS A 61 6.00 8.23 -9.73
CA LYS A 61 6.85 7.51 -10.70
C LYS A 61 6.81 6.00 -10.48
N LEU A 62 6.71 5.54 -9.24
CA LEU A 62 6.54 4.13 -8.92
C LEU A 62 5.18 3.61 -9.39
N LEU A 63 4.10 4.36 -9.13
CA LEU A 63 2.76 4.01 -9.60
C LEU A 63 2.65 3.92 -11.13
N GLU A 64 3.29 4.83 -11.86
CA GLU A 64 3.35 4.76 -13.33
C GLU A 64 3.92 3.43 -13.85
N ARG A 65 4.85 2.82 -13.09
CA ARG A 65 5.52 1.57 -13.46
C ARG A 65 4.81 0.33 -12.91
N ILE A 66 4.29 0.42 -11.69
CA ILE A 66 3.68 -0.71 -10.97
C ILE A 66 2.21 -0.88 -11.35
N GLY A 67 1.45 0.22 -11.46
CA GLY A 67 0.02 0.23 -11.74
C GLY A 67 -0.39 -0.64 -12.93
N PRO A 68 0.27 -0.53 -14.10
CA PRO A 68 -0.06 -1.37 -15.26
C PRO A 68 0.11 -2.87 -15.00
N ALA A 69 1.05 -3.27 -14.14
CA ALA A 69 1.22 -4.67 -13.76
C ALA A 69 0.10 -5.15 -12.83
N THR A 70 -0.30 -4.31 -11.87
CA THR A 70 -1.42 -4.57 -10.95
C THR A 70 -2.73 -4.75 -11.73
N GLU A 71 -3.02 -3.87 -12.68
CA GLU A 71 -4.22 -3.94 -13.52
C GLU A 71 -4.25 -5.21 -14.37
N ARG A 72 -3.11 -5.64 -14.92
CA ARG A 72 -3.02 -6.93 -15.62
C ARG A 72 -3.31 -8.11 -14.70
N LEU A 73 -2.91 -8.07 -13.43
CA LEU A 73 -3.20 -9.14 -12.47
C LEU A 73 -4.68 -9.18 -12.12
N LYS A 74 -5.31 -8.02 -11.89
CA LYS A 74 -6.77 -7.93 -11.68
C LYS A 74 -7.55 -8.50 -12.87
N ASN A 75 -7.16 -8.13 -14.09
CA ASN A 75 -7.80 -8.65 -15.32
C ASN A 75 -7.63 -10.17 -15.51
N LYS A 76 -6.61 -10.77 -14.88
CA LYS A 76 -6.42 -12.23 -14.84
C LYS A 76 -7.24 -12.91 -13.73
N GLY A 77 -8.09 -12.17 -13.01
CA GLY A 77 -8.94 -12.70 -11.94
C GLY A 77 -8.22 -12.86 -10.60
N ILE A 78 -7.07 -12.22 -10.40
CA ILE A 78 -6.43 -12.20 -9.08
C ILE A 78 -7.26 -11.35 -8.12
N ASP A 79 -7.56 -11.92 -6.95
CA ASP A 79 -8.40 -11.30 -5.93
C ASP A 79 -7.64 -10.25 -5.12
N PHE A 80 -8.02 -8.99 -5.33
CA PHE A 80 -7.57 -7.79 -4.59
C PHE A 80 -8.65 -7.22 -3.68
N SER A 81 -9.76 -7.93 -3.46
CA SER A 81 -10.75 -7.52 -2.46
C SER A 81 -10.12 -7.45 -1.08
N LEU A 82 -10.74 -6.66 -0.19
CA LEU A 82 -10.28 -6.54 1.18
C LEU A 82 -10.16 -7.92 1.84
N TRP A 83 -9.21 -8.06 2.76
CA TRP A 83 -9.30 -9.05 3.81
C TRP A 83 -10.58 -8.85 4.62
N TYR A 84 -10.82 -9.74 5.59
CA TYR A 84 -11.97 -9.65 6.48
C TYR A 84 -12.04 -8.27 7.18
N LYS A 85 -12.81 -7.36 6.58
CA LYS A 85 -13.12 -6.03 7.10
C LYS A 85 -14.38 -6.16 7.95
N PRO A 86 -14.33 -5.86 9.26
CA PRO A 86 -15.53 -5.89 10.09
C PRO A 86 -16.59 -4.91 9.56
N GLU A 87 -17.87 -5.30 9.62
CA GLU A 87 -18.99 -4.55 9.01
C GLU A 87 -19.06 -3.08 9.45
N ASN A 88 -18.71 -2.79 10.70
CA ASN A 88 -18.76 -1.44 11.29
C ASN A 88 -17.42 -0.69 11.28
N TYR A 89 -16.39 -1.23 10.61
CA TYR A 89 -15.07 -0.60 10.58
C TYR A 89 -15.00 0.45 9.46
N ARG A 90 -14.74 1.72 9.81
CA ARG A 90 -14.52 2.80 8.83
C ARG A 90 -13.09 2.77 8.32
N THR A 91 -12.94 2.82 7.01
CA THR A 91 -11.63 2.78 6.32
C THR A 91 -11.36 4.05 5.50
N ASP A 92 -12.37 4.89 5.41
CA ASP A 92 -12.43 6.21 4.83
C ASP A 92 -12.21 7.24 5.94
N ILE A 93 -10.95 7.57 6.21
CA ILE A 93 -10.57 8.77 6.96
C ILE A 93 -9.96 9.75 5.95
#